data_AF-A0A561U0W3-F1
#
_entry.id   AF-A0A561U0W3-F1
#
_cell.length_a   1.000
_cell.length_b   1.000
_cell.length_c   1.000
_cell.angle_alpha   90.00
_cell.angle_beta   90.00
_cell.angle_gamma   90.00
#
_symmetry.space_group_name_H-M   'P 1'
#
loop_
_entity.id
_entity.type
_entity.pdbx_description
1 polymer ?
#
loop_
_entity_poly.entity_id
_entity_poly.type
_entity_poly.pdbx_seq_one_letter_code
_entity_poly.pdbx_strand_id
1 'polypeptide(L)'
;MALGDHDAEDGPPLGDEERAELLADLTDLAVYQALLEPRGVRGIVVDCADCGECHYHDWELLRSSLSQLLHDGRMRPHEPAFDPDPGQYVTWEYCRGYADGMTESESAL
;
A
#
# COMPACT_ATOMS: atom_id res chain seq x y z
N MET A 1 44.51 -9.33 12.88
CA MET A 1 43.52 -10.34 12.48
C MET A 1 42.44 -10.36 13.55
N ALA A 2 41.36 -9.62 13.36
CA ALA A 2 40.12 -9.80 14.08
C ALA A 2 39.05 -9.95 13.00
N LEU A 3 38.66 -11.20 12.75
CA LEU A 3 37.58 -11.57 11.86
C LEU A 3 36.32 -11.76 12.71
N GLY A 4 35.21 -11.22 12.24
CA GLY A 4 33.87 -11.72 12.56
C GLY A 4 33.18 -10.96 13.68
N ASP A 5 32.42 -9.94 13.30
CA ASP A 5 30.99 -9.86 13.64
C ASP A 5 30.34 -8.81 12.71
N HIS A 6 29.92 -9.24 11.52
CA HIS A 6 28.91 -8.54 10.74
C HIS A 6 27.58 -9.15 11.21
N ASP A 7 27.16 -8.83 12.42
CA ASP A 7 25.85 -9.23 12.92
C ASP A 7 24.82 -8.33 12.25
N ALA A 8 24.05 -8.95 11.35
CA ALA A 8 22.77 -8.54 10.80
C ALA A 8 22.61 -7.06 10.39
N GLU A 9 22.58 -6.86 9.07
CA GLU A 9 22.04 -5.71 8.35
C GLU A 9 20.52 -5.53 8.64
N ASP A 10 20.13 -5.27 9.89
CA ASP A 10 18.81 -4.80 10.26
C ASP A 10 18.86 -3.27 10.24
N GLY A 11 18.18 -2.67 9.26
CA GLY A 11 18.01 -1.22 9.22
C GLY A 11 17.42 -0.73 10.55
N PRO A 12 17.57 0.56 10.91
CA PRO A 12 16.98 1.08 12.13
C PRO A 12 15.48 0.70 12.17
N PRO A 13 14.96 0.25 13.32
CA PRO A 13 13.55 -0.05 13.46
C PRO A 13 12.74 1.18 13.01
N LEU A 14 11.67 0.95 12.24
CA LEU A 14 10.77 2.02 11.79
C LEU A 14 10.48 2.97 12.97
N GLY A 15 10.77 4.25 12.78
CA GLY A 15 10.52 5.26 13.79
C GLY A 15 9.04 5.31 14.16
N ASP A 16 8.72 5.76 15.37
CA ASP A 16 7.32 5.89 15.82
C ASP A 16 6.46 6.73 14.85
N GLU A 17 7.06 7.72 14.18
CA GLU A 17 6.41 8.56 13.18
C GLU A 17 6.09 7.78 11.89
N GLU A 18 7.07 7.07 11.31
CA GLU A 18 6.86 6.21 10.14
C GLU A 18 5.82 5.11 10.41
N ARG A 19 5.81 4.54 11.62
CA ARG A 19 4.77 3.57 12.01
C ARG A 19 3.38 4.21 12.07
N ALA A 20 3.28 5.44 12.58
CA ALA A 20 2.01 6.16 12.64
C ALA A 20 1.49 6.51 11.24
N GLU A 21 2.37 6.91 10.32
CA GLU A 21 2.04 7.15 8.92
C GLU A 21 1.52 5.88 8.23
N LEU A 22 2.23 4.75 8.37
CA LEU A 22 1.78 3.47 7.80
C LEU A 22 0.43 3.00 8.38
N LEU A 23 0.17 3.27 9.66
CA LEU A 23 -1.12 3.00 10.29
C LEU A 23 -2.24 3.88 9.73
N ALA A 24 -1.95 5.16 9.45
CA ALA A 24 -2.89 6.04 8.77
C ALA A 24 -3.17 5.55 7.35
N ASP A 25 -2.14 5.19 6.58
CA ASP A 25 -2.30 4.64 5.23
C ASP A 25 -3.11 3.33 5.22
N LEU A 26 -2.91 2.44 6.20
CA LEU A 26 -3.72 1.23 6.36
C LEU A 26 -5.19 1.55 6.64
N THR A 27 -5.45 2.61 7.41
CA THR A 27 -6.81 3.06 7.73
C THR A 27 -7.48 3.64 6.49
N ASP A 28 -6.79 4.50 5.76
CA ASP A 28 -7.26 5.08 4.50
C ASP A 28 -7.51 3.99 3.45
N LEU A 29 -6.61 3.01 3.34
CA LEU A 29 -6.77 1.87 2.44
C LEU A 29 -8.05 1.09 2.71
N ALA A 30 -8.39 0.86 3.98
CA ALA A 30 -9.62 0.18 4.35
C ALA A 30 -10.87 0.97 3.94
N VAL A 31 -10.82 2.30 4.04
CA VAL A 31 -11.89 3.19 3.54
C VAL A 31 -12.01 3.10 2.02
N TYR A 32 -10.88 3.16 1.30
CA TYR A 32 -10.87 3.08 -0.16
C TYR A 32 -11.43 1.75 -0.65
N GLN A 33 -11.02 0.64 -0.04
CA GLN A 33 -11.57 -0.68 -0.33
C GLN A 33 -13.08 -0.68 -0.13
N ALA A 34 -13.59 -0.21 1.02
CA ALA A 34 -15.03 -0.19 1.29
C ALA A 34 -15.83 0.67 0.28
N LEU A 35 -15.24 1.73 -0.25
CA LEU A 35 -15.87 2.62 -1.22
C LEU A 35 -15.82 2.09 -2.67
N LEU A 36 -14.73 1.44 -3.04
CA LEU A 36 -14.40 1.09 -4.43
C LEU A 36 -14.59 -0.40 -4.76
N GLU A 37 -14.43 -1.31 -3.80
CA GLU A 37 -14.74 -2.74 -3.95
C GLU A 37 -16.15 -2.98 -4.51
N PRO A 38 -17.24 -2.37 -3.99
CA PRO A 38 -18.59 -2.57 -4.54
C PRO A 38 -18.77 -2.00 -5.95
N ARG A 39 -17.82 -1.22 -6.46
CA ARG A 39 -17.83 -0.65 -7.82
C ARG A 39 -17.09 -1.53 -8.83
N GLY A 40 -16.48 -2.63 -8.38
CA GLY A 40 -15.70 -3.54 -9.22
C GLY A 40 -14.20 -3.24 -9.24
N VAL A 41 -13.70 -2.35 -8.38
CA VAL A 41 -12.27 -2.11 -8.22
C VAL A 41 -11.68 -3.16 -7.28
N ARG A 42 -10.70 -3.93 -7.76
CA ARG A 42 -10.04 -5.00 -7.00
C ARG A 42 -8.79 -4.55 -6.26
N GLY A 43 -8.23 -3.38 -6.62
CA GLY A 43 -7.03 -2.89 -5.96
C GLY A 43 -6.46 -1.60 -6.55
N ILE A 44 -5.19 -1.38 -6.23
CA ILE A 44 -4.43 -0.19 -6.61
C ILE A 44 -3.33 -0.54 -7.61
N VAL A 45 -3.13 0.30 -8.61
CA VAL A 45 -1.96 0.26 -9.49
C VAL A 45 -0.94 1.33 -9.07
N VAL A 46 0.32 0.91 -8.95
CA VAL A 46 1.46 1.77 -8.61
C VAL A 46 2.48 1.70 -9.74
N ASP A 47 2.86 2.85 -10.28
CA ASP A 47 3.97 2.93 -11.23
C ASP A 47 5.29 2.88 -10.44
N CYS A 48 6.05 1.80 -10.59
CA CYS A 48 7.33 1.65 -9.91
C CYS A 48 8.46 2.17 -10.79
N ALA A 49 9.03 3.32 -10.42
CA ALA A 49 10.12 3.94 -11.17
C ALA A 49 11.41 3.09 -11.21
N ASP A 50 11.63 2.25 -10.20
CA ASP A 50 12.79 1.35 -10.12
C ASP A 50 12.67 0.15 -11.07
N CYS A 51 11.46 -0.41 -11.22
CA CYS A 51 11.19 -1.54 -12.12
C CYS A 51 10.85 -1.09 -13.55
N GLY A 52 10.31 0.13 -13.72
CA GLY A 52 9.77 0.62 -15.00
C GLY A 52 8.48 -0.08 -15.42
N GLU A 53 7.76 -0.69 -14.48
CA GLU A 53 6.56 -1.48 -14.71
C GLU A 53 5.43 -1.05 -13.75
N CYS A 54 4.18 -1.26 -14.18
CA CYS A 54 3.00 -1.05 -13.35
C CYS A 54 2.77 -2.23 -12.42
N HIS A 55 2.81 -1.98 -11.12
CA HIS A 55 2.52 -2.96 -10.08
C HIS A 55 1.04 -2.92 -9.70
N TYR A 56 0.33 -4.01 -9.98
CA TYR A 56 -1.07 -4.18 -9.61
C TYR A 56 -1.16 -4.89 -8.27
N HIS A 57 -1.68 -4.19 -7.27
CA HIS A 57 -1.85 -4.69 -5.92
C HIS A 57 -3.32 -4.81 -5.58
N ASP A 58 -3.80 -6.04 -5.36
CA ASP A 58 -5.13 -6.24 -4.77
C ASP A 58 -5.19 -5.63 -3.36
N TRP A 59 -6.40 -5.27 -2.91
CA TRP A 59 -6.61 -4.66 -1.60
C TRP A 59 -5.94 -5.45 -0.45
N GLU A 60 -6.14 -6.77 -0.43
CA GLU A 60 -5.57 -7.63 0.59
C GLU A 60 -4.04 -7.72 0.51
N LEU A 61 -3.49 -7.69 -0.71
CA LEU A 61 -2.05 -7.78 -0.94
C LEU A 61 -1.35 -6.49 -0.50
N LEU A 62 -1.91 -5.32 -0.83
CA LEU A 62 -1.39 -4.04 -0.40
C LEU A 62 -1.48 -3.89 1.12
N ARG A 63 -2.62 -4.26 1.72
CA ARG A 63 -2.81 -4.27 3.18
C ARG A 63 -1.80 -5.17 3.88
N SER A 64 -1.60 -6.39 3.37
CA SER A 64 -0.62 -7.32 3.93
C SER A 64 0.81 -6.77 3.80
N SER A 65 1.12 -6.12 2.68
CA SER A 65 2.44 -5.50 2.46
C SER A 65 2.72 -4.36 3.43
N LEU A 66 1.76 -3.45 3.62
CA LEU A 66 1.88 -2.34 4.59
C LEU A 66 1.93 -2.87 6.04
N SER A 67 1.10 -3.86 6.37
CA SER A 67 1.12 -4.47 7.71
C SER A 67 2.42 -5.22 7.99
N GLN A 68 3.02 -5.86 6.99
CA GLN A 68 4.33 -6.49 7.12
C GLN A 68 5.43 -5.44 7.24
N LEU A 69 5.39 -4.38 6.45
CA LEU A 69 6.32 -3.27 6.57
C LEU A 69 6.29 -2.70 8.00
N LEU A 70 5.10 -2.46 8.55
CA LEU A 70 4.90 -1.98 9.94
C LEU A 70 5.48 -2.92 11.02
N HIS A 71 5.57 -4.23 10.74
CA HIS A 71 5.98 -5.25 11.70
C HIS A 71 7.47 -5.63 11.57
N ASP A 72 7.93 -5.82 10.33
CA ASP A 72 9.25 -6.38 9.97
C ASP A 72 10.20 -5.31 9.39
N GLY A 73 9.73 -4.08 9.13
CA GLY A 73 10.52 -3.01 8.51
C GLY A 73 10.94 -3.30 7.07
N ARG A 74 10.47 -4.40 6.47
CA ARG A 74 10.86 -4.85 5.13
C ARG A 74 9.62 -5.17 4.29
N MET A 75 9.60 -4.61 3.08
CA MET A 75 8.63 -4.98 2.07
C MET A 75 9.08 -6.30 1.43
N ARG A 76 8.26 -7.34 1.50
CA ARG A 76 8.59 -8.59 0.77
C ARG A 76 8.37 -8.37 -0.72
N PRO A 77 9.24 -8.96 -1.58
CA PRO A 77 8.91 -9.08 -2.99
C PRO A 77 7.61 -9.87 -3.11
N HIS A 78 6.63 -9.27 -3.79
CA HIS A 78 5.40 -9.94 -4.18
C HIS A 78 5.57 -10.45 -5.61
N GLU A 79 4.99 -11.61 -5.89
CA GLU A 79 4.90 -12.08 -7.26
C GLU A 79 3.88 -11.23 -8.02
N PRO A 80 4.16 -10.85 -9.27
CA PRO A 80 3.25 -10.03 -10.07
C PRO A 80 1.91 -10.75 -10.26
N ALA A 81 0.82 -9.99 -10.22
CA ALA A 81 -0.50 -10.51 -10.52
C ALA A 81 -0.50 -11.15 -11.93
N PHE A 82 -0.99 -12.37 -12.04
CA PHE A 82 -1.10 -13.05 -13.32
C PHE A 82 -2.34 -12.54 -14.06
N ASP A 83 -2.14 -11.81 -15.17
CA ASP A 83 -3.19 -11.21 -16.02
C ASP A 83 -4.11 -10.21 -15.28
N PRO A 84 -3.58 -9.09 -14.77
CA PRO A 84 -4.39 -8.07 -14.12
C PRO A 84 -5.17 -7.29 -15.19
N ASP A 85 -6.50 -7.25 -15.06
CA ASP A 85 -7.34 -6.37 -15.88
C ASP A 85 -7.13 -4.92 -15.42
N PRO A 86 -6.50 -4.04 -16.23
CA PRO A 86 -6.22 -2.66 -15.83
C PRO A 86 -7.49 -1.85 -15.56
N GLY A 87 -8.65 -2.28 -16.04
CA GLY A 87 -9.94 -1.64 -15.72
C GLY A 87 -10.41 -1.89 -14.28
N GLN A 88 -9.78 -2.83 -13.57
CA GLN A 88 -10.13 -3.19 -12.19
C GLN A 88 -9.19 -2.60 -11.15
N TYR A 89 -8.18 -1.83 -11.57
CA TYR A 89 -7.22 -1.19 -10.68
C TYR A 89 -7.17 0.31 -10.92
N VAL A 90 -7.00 1.08 -9.85
CA VAL A 90 -6.95 2.54 -9.89
C VAL A 90 -5.73 3.05 -9.14
N THR A 91 -5.31 4.30 -9.34
CA THR A 91 -4.16 4.84 -8.60
C THR A 91 -4.56 5.25 -7.18
N TRP A 92 -3.57 5.37 -6.29
CA TRP A 92 -3.80 5.88 -4.93
C TRP A 92 -4.42 7.29 -4.96
N GLU A 93 -3.97 8.15 -5.87
CA GLU A 93 -4.51 9.51 -6.00
C GLU A 93 -5.99 9.50 -6.37
N TYR A 94 -6.42 8.56 -7.22
CA TYR A 94 -7.83 8.38 -7.53
C TYR A 94 -8.63 7.96 -6.30
N CYS A 95 -8.14 6.99 -5.53
CA CYS A 95 -8.79 6.56 -4.29
C CYS A 95 -8.97 7.70 -3.29
N ARG A 96 -7.91 8.49 -3.09
CA ARG A 96 -7.90 9.63 -2.17
C ARG A 96 -8.90 10.70 -2.62
N GLY A 97 -8.83 11.15 -3.87
CA GLY A 97 -9.76 12.14 -4.41
C GLY A 97 -11.21 11.67 -4.40
N TYR A 98 -11.45 10.36 -4.58
CA TYR A 98 -12.77 9.77 -4.47
C TYR A 98 -13.31 9.80 -3.04
N ALA A 99 -12.50 9.43 -2.05
CA ALA A 99 -12.85 9.46 -0.64
C ALA A 99 -13.08 10.89 -0.12
N ASP A 100 -12.24 11.84 -0.53
CA ASP A 100 -12.42 13.27 -0.27
C ASP A 100 -13.76 13.77 -0.82
N GLY A 101 -14.06 13.46 -2.09
CA GLY A 101 -15.33 13.85 -2.71
C GLY A 101 -16.58 13.23 -2.05
N MET A 102 -16.46 12.00 -1.54
CA MET A 102 -17.51 11.36 -0.73
C MET A 102 -17.72 12.07 0.60
N THR A 103 -16.62 12.37 1.30
CA THR A 103 -16.65 13.07 2.61
C THR A 103 -17.23 14.48 2.48
N GLU A 104 -16.88 15.19 1.40
CA GLU A 104 -17.45 16.52 1.10
C GLU A 104 -18.94 16.41 0.75
N SER A 105 -19.34 15.41 -0.04
CA SER A 105 -20.74 15.17 -0.41
C SER A 105 -21.63 14.84 0.80
N GLU A 106 -21.12 14.08 1.77
CA GLU A 106 -21.83 13.79 3.02
C GLU A 106 -21.92 15.00 3.96
N SER A 107 -20.90 15.88 3.95
CA SER A 107 -20.91 17.12 4.74
C SER A 107 -21.81 18.21 4.16
N ALA A 108 -22.24 18.05 2.91
CA ALA A 108 -23.12 18.97 2.19
C ALA A 108 -24.62 18.62 2.28
N LEU A 109 -24.97 17.55 3.01
CA LEU A 109 -26.34 17.11 3.30
C LEU A 109 -26.81 17.56 4.69
#